data_AF-A0A0D3RIQ4-F1
#
_entry.id   AF-A0A0D3RIQ4-F1
#
_cell.length_a   1.000
_cell.length_b   1.000
_cell.length_c   1.000
_cell.angle_alpha   90.00
_cell.angle_beta   90.00
_cell.angle_gamma   90.00
#
_symmetry.space_group_name_H-M   'P 1'
#
loop_
_entity.id
_entity.type
_entity.pdbx_description
1 polymer ?
#
loop_
_entity_poly.entity_id
_entity_poly.type
_entity_poly.pdbx_seq_one_letter_code
_entity_poly.pdbx_strand_id
1 'polypeptide(L)'
;KVGTGGEQGPTATGPCFINSYQRGSQESVWETIPQPTTDLMTFGGPNGYLDLFVKDSSYAKQWKYTNAPDADARAIQAAYWALKWATAQGNASAVTGTVAKAAKMGDYLRYSMFDKYFKKIGNCVGATTCPAGTGRGAQHYLLG
;
A
#
# COMPACT_ATOMS: atom_id res chain seq x y z
N LYS A 1 -17.04 8.51 -9.38
CA LYS A 1 -15.67 8.33 -9.93
C LYS A 1 -15.01 7.24 -9.10
N VAL A 2 -14.48 6.18 -9.73
CA VAL A 2 -13.80 5.10 -9.00
C VAL A 2 -12.40 5.61 -8.62
N GLY A 3 -12.08 5.64 -7.32
CA GLY A 3 -10.76 6.04 -6.79
C GLY A 3 -10.48 7.56 -6.66
N THR A 4 -9.49 7.93 -5.84
CA THR A 4 -8.99 9.30 -5.64
C THR A 4 -7.84 9.67 -6.58
N GLY A 5 -7.33 8.70 -7.35
CA GLY A 5 -6.13 8.83 -8.19
C GLY A 5 -6.36 8.32 -9.60
N GLY A 6 -7.29 8.96 -10.33
CA GLY A 6 -7.83 8.44 -11.59
C GLY A 6 -6.81 8.10 -12.69
N GLU A 7 -7.26 7.36 -13.70
CA GLU A 7 -6.51 6.98 -14.90
C GLU A 7 -6.31 8.18 -15.86
N GLN A 8 -5.63 9.24 -15.40
CA GLN A 8 -5.60 10.50 -16.13
C GLN A 8 -4.66 10.50 -17.34
N GLY A 9 -3.72 9.55 -17.40
CA GLY A 9 -2.76 9.41 -18.50
C GLY A 9 -1.60 10.42 -18.46
N PRO A 10 -0.63 10.31 -19.39
CA PRO A 10 0.62 11.08 -19.36
C PRO A 10 0.46 12.56 -19.74
N THR A 11 -0.66 12.95 -20.34
CA THR A 11 -0.94 14.34 -20.74
C THR A 11 -1.68 15.13 -19.67
N ALA A 12 -2.06 14.49 -18.56
CA ALA A 12 -2.76 15.14 -17.47
C ALA A 12 -1.83 15.99 -16.60
N THR A 13 -2.35 17.11 -16.10
CA THR A 13 -1.64 17.96 -15.16
C THR A 13 -1.68 17.35 -13.76
N GLY A 14 -0.51 17.12 -13.16
CA GLY A 14 -0.36 16.65 -11.79
C GLY A 14 0.12 15.19 -11.69
N PRO A 15 0.27 14.65 -10.46
CA PRO A 15 0.77 13.31 -10.27
C PRO A 15 -0.24 12.26 -10.73
N CYS A 16 0.24 11.25 -11.46
CA CYS A 16 -0.51 10.04 -11.77
C CYS A 16 -0.05 8.92 -10.84
N PHE A 17 -1.00 8.23 -10.19
CA PHE A 17 -0.67 7.07 -9.38
C PHE A 17 -0.54 5.83 -10.27
N ILE A 18 0.65 5.25 -10.25
CA ILE A 18 1.01 4.06 -11.01
C ILE A 18 1.53 2.97 -10.09
N ASN A 19 1.58 1.75 -10.59
CA ASN A 19 2.37 0.68 -10.00
C ASN A 19 3.02 -0.16 -11.11
N SER A 20 4.01 -0.98 -10.75
CA SER A 20 4.83 -1.76 -11.67
C SER A 20 4.88 -3.24 -11.26
N TYR A 21 5.53 -3.55 -10.13
CA TYR A 21 5.73 -4.93 -9.66
C TYR A 21 4.43 -5.65 -9.35
N GLN A 22 4.18 -6.80 -10.00
CA GLN A 22 2.99 -7.63 -9.83
C GLN A 22 3.22 -9.14 -10.09
N ARG A 23 4.35 -9.56 -10.69
CA ARG A 23 4.55 -10.93 -11.21
C ARG A 23 5.59 -11.77 -10.46
N GLY A 24 5.85 -11.43 -9.20
CA GLY A 24 6.63 -12.26 -8.28
C GLY A 24 8.13 -11.94 -8.28
N SER A 25 8.91 -12.77 -7.58
CA SER A 25 10.29 -12.47 -7.19
C SER A 25 11.30 -12.43 -8.32
N GLN A 26 10.97 -12.96 -9.50
CA GLN A 26 11.83 -12.89 -10.69
C GLN A 26 11.50 -11.73 -11.62
N GLU A 27 10.51 -10.89 -11.30
CA GLU A 27 10.23 -9.68 -12.07
C GLU A 27 11.17 -8.55 -11.62
N SER A 28 12.24 -8.31 -12.36
CA SER A 28 13.11 -7.17 -12.12
C SER A 28 12.47 -5.86 -12.55
N VAL A 29 13.09 -4.73 -12.16
CA VAL A 29 12.66 -3.39 -12.58
C VAL A 29 12.57 -3.23 -14.11
N TRP A 30 13.42 -3.96 -14.86
CA TRP A 30 13.50 -3.91 -16.32
C TRP A 30 12.40 -4.71 -17.01
N GLU A 31 11.70 -5.56 -16.26
CA GLU A 31 10.74 -6.52 -16.82
C GLU A 31 9.30 -6.13 -16.52
N THR A 32 9.06 -5.12 -15.68
CA THR A 32 7.70 -4.67 -15.30
C THR A 32 6.92 -4.08 -16.46
N ILE A 33 5.58 -4.04 -16.32
CA ILE A 33 4.67 -3.28 -17.18
C ILE A 33 4.04 -2.19 -16.31
N PRO A 34 4.50 -0.92 -16.40
CA PRO A 34 3.90 0.19 -15.66
C PRO A 34 2.41 0.33 -15.99
N GLN A 35 1.59 0.40 -14.96
CA GLN A 35 0.13 0.44 -15.07
C GLN A 35 -0.47 1.48 -14.11
N PRO A 36 -1.70 1.94 -14.36
CA PRO A 36 -2.38 2.88 -13.47
C PRO A 36 -2.97 2.17 -12.24
N THR A 37 -2.86 2.79 -11.07
CA THR A 37 -3.51 2.25 -9.85
C THR A 37 -5.02 2.22 -9.96
N THR A 38 -5.60 3.16 -10.70
CA THR A 38 -7.02 3.16 -11.09
C THR A 38 -7.08 2.69 -12.53
N ASP A 39 -7.65 1.51 -12.78
CA ASP A 39 -7.80 0.94 -14.11
C ASP A 39 -9.26 1.09 -14.56
N LEU A 40 -9.53 2.03 -15.47
CA LEU A 40 -10.85 2.25 -16.07
C LEU A 40 -10.96 1.59 -17.45
N MET A 41 -9.97 0.75 -17.81
CA MET A 41 -9.83 0.09 -19.11
C MET A 41 -9.71 1.10 -20.26
N THR A 42 -9.11 2.27 -19.99
CA THR A 42 -8.88 3.30 -21.02
C THR A 42 -7.60 2.99 -21.81
N PHE A 43 -6.59 2.43 -21.13
CA PHE A 43 -5.32 2.02 -21.71
C PHE A 43 -5.10 0.51 -21.54
N GLY A 44 -4.11 -0.05 -22.23
CA GLY A 44 -3.82 -1.49 -22.17
C GLY A 44 -4.68 -2.30 -23.15
N GLY A 45 -5.08 -3.51 -22.73
CA GLY A 45 -5.91 -4.41 -23.52
C GLY A 45 -7.41 -4.26 -23.24
N PRO A 46 -8.24 -5.22 -23.70
CA PRO A 46 -9.70 -5.20 -23.49
C PRO A 46 -10.14 -5.11 -22.01
N ASN A 47 -9.30 -5.62 -21.10
CA ASN A 47 -9.53 -5.60 -19.65
C ASN A 47 -8.59 -4.63 -18.93
N GLY A 48 -8.08 -3.61 -19.63
CA GLY A 48 -7.04 -2.74 -19.10
C GLY A 48 -5.71 -3.49 -18.99
N TYR A 49 -5.11 -3.46 -17.80
CA TYR A 49 -3.90 -4.24 -17.47
C TYR A 49 -4.21 -5.43 -16.54
N LEU A 50 -5.47 -5.63 -16.17
CA LEU A 50 -5.86 -6.52 -15.06
C LEU A 50 -5.52 -8.00 -15.33
N ASP A 51 -5.77 -8.46 -16.55
CA ASP A 51 -5.59 -9.85 -16.98
C ASP A 51 -4.12 -10.26 -17.19
N LEU A 52 -3.19 -9.29 -17.16
CA LEU A 52 -1.75 -9.55 -17.11
C LEU A 52 -1.30 -10.09 -15.75
N PHE A 53 -2.06 -9.79 -14.68
CA PHE A 53 -1.62 -10.03 -13.30
C PHE A 53 -2.51 -11.02 -12.54
N VAL A 54 -3.82 -10.98 -12.76
CA VAL A 54 -4.78 -11.85 -12.07
C VAL A 54 -5.70 -12.46 -13.12
N LYS A 55 -5.71 -13.80 -13.19
CA LYS A 55 -6.66 -14.52 -14.02
C LYS A 55 -8.01 -14.57 -13.31
N ASP A 56 -9.05 -14.05 -13.95
CA ASP A 56 -10.43 -14.13 -13.50
C ASP A 56 -11.36 -14.48 -14.67
N SER A 57 -12.58 -14.89 -14.34
CA SER A 57 -13.70 -15.15 -15.26
C SER A 57 -14.28 -13.87 -15.89
N SER A 58 -14.14 -12.73 -15.20
CA SER A 58 -14.57 -11.42 -15.67
C SER A 58 -13.75 -10.31 -15.00
N TYR A 59 -13.68 -9.14 -15.63
CA TYR A 59 -12.91 -8.01 -15.14
C TYR A 59 -13.79 -6.79 -14.94
N ALA A 60 -13.52 -6.02 -13.89
CA ALA A 60 -14.23 -4.79 -13.56
C ALA A 60 -13.24 -3.62 -13.45
N LYS A 61 -13.70 -2.44 -13.87
CA LYS A 61 -13.00 -1.17 -13.62
C LYS A 61 -12.82 -1.00 -12.12
N GLN A 62 -11.59 -0.74 -11.68
CA GLN A 62 -11.23 -0.84 -10.27
C GLN A 62 -10.06 0.07 -9.90
N TRP A 63 -9.73 0.10 -8.61
CA TRP A 63 -8.54 0.79 -8.11
C TRP A 63 -7.82 -0.07 -7.07
N LYS A 64 -6.50 0.04 -7.03
CA LYS A 64 -5.62 -0.67 -6.09
C LYS A 64 -4.40 0.17 -5.77
N TYR A 65 -4.08 0.30 -4.48
CA TYR A 65 -2.89 1.00 -4.00
C TYR A 65 -2.02 0.03 -3.20
N THR A 66 -0.70 0.26 -3.20
CA THR A 66 0.25 -0.53 -2.42
C THR A 66 0.95 0.40 -1.45
N ASN A 67 0.96 0.06 -0.17
CA ASN A 67 1.73 0.78 0.84
C ASN A 67 3.20 0.33 0.78
N ALA A 68 4.11 1.26 1.04
CA ALA A 68 5.50 0.97 1.36
C ALA A 68 5.68 1.24 2.87
N PRO A 69 5.58 0.22 3.73
CA PRO A 69 5.49 0.41 5.18
C PRO A 69 6.71 1.10 5.79
N ASP A 70 7.88 0.93 5.17
CA ASP A 70 9.12 1.60 5.57
C ASP A 70 9.02 3.13 5.39
N ALA A 71 8.37 3.60 4.33
CA ALA A 71 8.21 5.01 4.05
C ALA A 71 7.24 5.68 5.04
N ASP A 72 6.11 5.03 5.33
CA ASP A 72 5.16 5.51 6.33
C ASP A 72 5.78 5.50 7.74
N ALA A 73 6.49 4.43 8.11
CA ALA A 73 7.22 4.35 9.37
C ALA A 73 8.28 5.46 9.49
N ARG A 74 9.01 5.76 8.40
CA ARG A 74 10.00 6.85 8.35
C ARG A 74 9.35 8.22 8.51
N ALA A 75 8.17 8.43 7.93
CA ALA A 75 7.40 9.67 8.12
C ALA A 75 6.94 9.85 9.58
N ILE A 76 6.49 8.76 10.22
CA ILE A 76 6.13 8.76 11.65
C ILE A 76 7.37 9.05 12.51
N GLN A 77 8.51 8.44 12.20
CA GLN A 77 9.79 8.69 12.87
C GLN A 77 10.20 10.17 12.75
N ALA A 78 10.05 10.77 11.58
CA ALA A 78 10.34 12.19 11.36
C ALA A 78 9.40 13.10 12.18
N ALA A 79 8.11 12.78 12.24
CA ALA A 79 7.14 13.52 13.04
C ALA A 79 7.44 13.44 14.56
N TYR A 80 7.94 12.30 15.04
CA TYR A 80 8.43 12.16 16.42
C TYR A 80 9.56 13.14 16.71
N TRP A 81 10.56 13.23 15.84
CA TRP A 81 11.66 14.18 16.02
C TRP A 81 11.22 15.64 15.94
N ALA A 82 10.32 15.96 15.00
CA ALA A 82 9.73 17.29 14.91
C ALA A 82 9.04 17.69 16.22
N LEU A 83 8.29 16.78 16.84
CA LEU A 83 7.68 17.03 18.15
C LEU A 83 8.72 17.23 19.25
N LYS A 84 9.77 16.41 19.30
CA LYS A 84 10.85 16.53 20.29
C LYS A 84 11.53 17.90 20.18
N TRP A 85 11.91 18.31 18.97
CA TRP A 85 12.60 19.57 18.75
C TRP A 85 11.69 20.78 18.99
N ALA A 86 10.45 20.75 18.50
CA ALA A 86 9.50 21.83 18.74
C ALA A 86 9.18 21.99 20.24
N THR A 87 9.05 20.88 20.98
CA THR A 87 8.88 20.92 22.44
C THR A 87 10.09 21.55 23.13
N ALA A 88 11.31 21.17 22.76
CA ALA A 88 12.53 21.75 23.33
C ALA A 88 12.65 23.26 23.09
N GLN A 89 12.02 23.77 22.02
CA GLN A 89 11.96 25.19 21.68
C GLN A 89 10.74 25.91 22.30
N GLY A 90 9.92 25.22 23.11
CA GLY A 90 8.68 25.78 23.66
C GLY A 90 7.58 26.03 22.63
N ASN A 91 7.67 25.41 21.45
CA ASN A 91 6.79 25.64 20.29
C ASN A 91 6.08 24.37 19.78
N ALA A 92 5.78 23.43 20.68
CA ALA A 92 5.14 22.16 20.32
C ALA A 92 3.78 22.35 19.60
N SER A 93 3.03 23.40 19.95
CA SER A 93 1.72 23.70 19.38
C SER A 93 1.76 23.84 17.86
N ALA A 94 2.85 24.37 17.30
CA ALA A 94 3.03 24.59 15.85
C ALA A 94 3.03 23.29 15.03
N VAL A 95 3.34 22.14 15.63
CA VAL A 95 3.44 20.84 14.91
C VAL A 95 2.33 19.85 15.24
N THR A 96 1.41 20.20 16.15
CA THR A 96 0.36 19.28 16.66
C THR A 96 -0.48 18.67 15.54
N GLY A 97 -0.87 19.45 14.53
CA GLY A 97 -1.64 18.94 13.39
C GLY A 97 -0.88 17.90 12.55
N THR A 98 0.43 18.08 12.37
CA THR A 98 1.28 17.12 11.65
C THR A 98 1.48 15.85 12.47
N VAL A 99 1.70 15.98 13.77
CA VAL A 99 1.82 14.84 14.69
C VAL A 99 0.53 14.01 14.72
N ALA A 100 -0.64 14.66 14.74
CA ALA A 100 -1.93 13.96 14.67
C ALA A 100 -2.10 13.17 13.36
N LYS A 101 -1.66 13.73 12.23
CA LYS A 101 -1.65 13.01 10.93
C LYS A 101 -0.70 11.82 10.94
N ALA A 102 0.49 11.96 11.53
CA ALA A 102 1.44 10.87 11.67
C ALA A 102 0.90 9.75 12.60
N ALA A 103 0.23 10.11 13.69
CA ALA A 103 -0.43 9.14 14.55
C ALA A 103 -1.52 8.35 13.80
N LYS A 104 -2.35 9.03 13.00
CA LYS A 104 -3.34 8.38 12.13
C LYS A 104 -2.67 7.46 11.10
N MET A 105 -1.58 7.89 10.47
CA MET A 105 -0.80 7.05 9.55
C MET A 105 -0.31 5.78 10.26
N GLY A 106 0.23 5.90 11.48
CA GLY A 106 0.66 4.74 12.29
C GLY A 106 -0.47 3.78 12.64
N ASP A 107 -1.70 4.28 12.82
CA ASP A 107 -2.85 3.44 13.11
C ASP A 107 -3.26 2.57 11.90
N TYR A 108 -3.20 3.13 10.67
CA TYR A 108 -3.41 2.37 9.44
C TYR A 108 -2.22 1.48 9.06
N LEU A 109 -0.98 1.89 9.39
CA LEU A 109 0.23 1.12 9.13
C LEU A 109 0.21 -0.27 9.78
N ARG A 110 -0.64 -0.49 10.80
CA ARG A 110 -0.88 -1.82 11.39
C ARG A 110 -1.34 -2.88 10.38
N TYR A 111 -1.88 -2.50 9.22
CA TYR A 111 -2.15 -3.47 8.14
C TYR A 111 -0.90 -4.21 7.66
N SER A 112 0.27 -3.56 7.69
CA SER A 112 1.56 -4.19 7.35
C SER A 112 2.00 -5.29 8.33
N MET A 113 1.32 -5.44 9.47
CA MET A 113 1.69 -6.42 10.50
C MET A 113 0.99 -7.76 10.35
N PHE A 114 0.13 -7.92 9.34
CA PHE A 114 -0.63 -9.14 9.10
C PHE A 114 -0.08 -9.93 7.93
N ASP A 115 -0.16 -11.25 8.01
CA ASP A 115 -0.02 -12.11 6.83
C ASP A 115 -0.92 -11.60 5.69
N LYS A 116 -0.43 -11.67 4.45
CA LYS A 116 -1.08 -11.14 3.24
C LYS A 116 -2.54 -11.60 3.09
N TYR A 117 -2.87 -12.80 3.54
CA TYR A 117 -4.21 -13.39 3.48
C TYR A 117 -4.79 -13.69 4.87
N PHE A 118 -4.28 -13.03 5.92
CA PHE A 118 -4.67 -13.21 7.31
C PHE A 118 -4.59 -14.66 7.79
N LYS A 119 -3.60 -15.43 7.29
CA LYS A 119 -3.30 -16.77 7.77
C LYS A 119 -2.66 -16.75 9.15
N LYS A 120 -2.83 -17.82 9.91
CA LYS A 120 -2.23 -17.97 11.23
C LYS A 120 -0.70 -17.99 11.12
N ILE A 121 -0.02 -17.18 11.91
CA ILE A 121 1.45 -17.13 11.94
C ILE A 121 2.02 -18.38 12.60
N GLY A 122 3.14 -18.87 12.05
CA GLY A 122 3.91 -20.02 12.55
C GLY A 122 3.61 -21.31 11.78
N ASN A 123 4.66 -21.92 11.21
CA ASN A 123 4.59 -23.17 10.45
C ASN A 123 3.48 -23.20 9.37
N CYS A 124 3.20 -22.05 8.76
CA CYS A 124 2.20 -21.90 7.71
C CYS A 124 2.76 -22.44 6.38
N VAL A 125 2.68 -23.75 6.19
CA VAL A 125 3.14 -24.45 4.99
C VAL A 125 1.94 -25.05 4.25
N GLY A 126 1.88 -24.81 2.94
CA GLY A 126 0.78 -25.20 2.07
C GLY A 126 -0.40 -24.24 2.14
N ALA A 127 -0.79 -23.65 1.00
CA ALA A 127 -1.82 -22.62 0.95
C ALA A 127 -3.22 -23.10 1.37
N THR A 128 -3.54 -24.35 1.06
CA THR A 128 -4.82 -25.01 1.38
C THR A 128 -4.86 -25.60 2.79
N THR A 129 -3.69 -25.91 3.37
CA THR A 129 -3.55 -26.53 4.70
C THR A 129 -3.34 -25.53 5.81
N CYS A 130 -2.67 -24.41 5.52
CA CYS A 130 -2.43 -23.38 6.52
C CYS A 130 -3.75 -22.73 6.97
N PRO A 131 -4.08 -22.75 8.28
CA PRO A 131 -5.36 -22.25 8.76
C PRO A 131 -5.43 -20.72 8.72
N ALA A 132 -6.66 -20.19 8.65
CA ALA A 132 -6.91 -18.77 8.87
C ALA A 132 -6.57 -18.39 10.32
N GLY A 133 -6.05 -17.18 10.53
CA GLY A 133 -5.88 -16.61 11.87
C GLY A 133 -7.21 -16.10 12.44
N THR A 134 -7.29 -16.00 13.77
CA THR A 134 -8.41 -15.34 14.46
C THR A 134 -7.86 -14.18 15.28
N GLY A 135 -8.49 -13.01 15.15
CA GLY A 135 -8.04 -11.78 15.81
C GLY A 135 -6.56 -11.48 15.49
N ARG A 136 -5.73 -11.44 16.52
CA ARG A 136 -4.28 -11.16 16.39
C ARG A 136 -3.44 -12.37 15.99
N GLY A 137 -4.03 -13.56 15.84
CA GLY A 137 -3.29 -14.77 15.44
C GLY A 137 -2.67 -14.72 14.03
N ALA A 138 -3.07 -13.76 13.21
CA ALA A 138 -2.49 -13.48 11.90
C ALA A 138 -1.44 -12.36 11.90
N GLN A 139 -1.13 -11.77 13.07
CA GLN A 139 -0.15 -10.70 13.19
C GLN A 139 1.26 -11.27 13.44
N HIS A 140 2.21 -10.90 12.58
CA HIS A 140 3.63 -11.17 12.80
C HIS A 140 4.36 -10.01 13.51
N TYR A 141 3.71 -8.86 13.68
CA TYR A 141 4.24 -7.68 14.39
C TYR A 141 5.52 -7.06 13.80
N LEU A 142 5.75 -7.31 12.52
CA LEU A 142 6.80 -6.67 11.72
C LEU A 142 6.17 -5.76 10.67
N LEU A 143 6.95 -4.85 10.08
CA LEU A 143 6.52 -4.08 8.92
C LEU A 143 6.77 -4.93 7.67
N GLY A 144 5.74 -5.65 7.21
CA GLY A 144 5.80 -6.62 6.10
C GLY A 144 5.20 -6.12 4.79
#